data_AF-A0A9W6TN91-F1
#
_entry.id   AF-A0A9W6TN91-F1
#
_cell.length_a   1.000
_cell.length_b   1.000
_cell.length_c   1.000
_cell.angle_alpha   90.00
_cell.angle_beta   90.00
_cell.angle_gamma   90.00
#
_symmetry.space_group_name_H-M   'P 1'
#
loop_
_entity.id
_entity.type
_entity.pdbx_description
1 polymer ?
#
loop_
_entity_poly.entity_id
_entity_poly.type
_entity_poly.pdbx_seq_one_letter_code
_entity_poly.pdbx_strand_id
1 'polypeptide(L)'
;MSDTITCPTPAMRKAIAAAKVGDDVYGLDPTVKQLQKVAASMLGKEDAMFVPSGTMSNLIAIGTHCNRGDEVICGNKSHIFTYEGAGASGKQPLPPRELYAG
;
A
#
# COMPACT_ATOMS: atom_id res chain seq x y z
N MET A 1 -19.98 -9.86 -4.03
CA MET A 1 -19.70 -9.68 -2.58
C MET A 1 -18.21 -9.42 -2.46
N SER A 2 -17.79 -8.41 -1.70
CA SER A 2 -16.36 -8.06 -1.57
C SER A 2 -15.71 -8.87 -0.46
N ASP A 3 -14.49 -9.34 -0.66
CA ASP A 3 -13.73 -10.03 0.40
C ASP A 3 -13.28 -9.06 1.50
N THR A 4 -13.36 -7.75 1.29
CA THR A 4 -13.07 -6.74 2.33
C THR A 4 -14.04 -6.77 3.51
N ILE A 5 -15.15 -7.51 3.42
CA ILE A 5 -16.11 -7.67 4.52
C ILE A 5 -15.69 -8.74 5.54
N THR A 6 -14.57 -9.43 5.33
CA THR A 6 -14.07 -10.47 6.25
C THR A 6 -13.88 -9.92 7.67
N CYS A 7 -14.29 -10.70 8.67
CA CYS A 7 -14.13 -10.35 10.08
C CYS A 7 -12.95 -11.11 10.73
N PRO A 8 -12.20 -10.49 11.66
CA PRO A 8 -11.15 -11.19 12.40
C PRO A 8 -11.69 -12.38 13.19
N THR A 9 -11.03 -13.53 13.04
CA THR A 9 -11.34 -14.76 13.81
C THR A 9 -11.03 -14.58 15.29
N PRO A 10 -11.58 -15.42 16.19
CA PRO A 10 -11.24 -15.36 17.62
C PRO A 10 -9.74 -15.47 17.90
N ALA A 11 -9.01 -16.29 17.14
CA ALA A 11 -7.56 -16.43 17.26
C ALA A 11 -6.83 -15.12 16.87
N MET A 12 -7.22 -14.49 15.77
CA MET A 12 -6.68 -13.20 15.36
C MET A 12 -6.94 -12.12 16.41
N ARG A 13 -8.15 -12.06 16.98
CA ARG A 13 -8.49 -11.09 18.04
C ARG A 13 -7.62 -11.27 19.28
N LYS A 14 -7.37 -12.52 19.68
CA LYS A 14 -6.44 -12.82 20.79
C LYS A 14 -5.01 -12.40 20.48
N ALA A 15 -4.52 -12.66 19.27
CA ALA A 15 -3.19 -12.25 18.85
C ALA A 15 -3.03 -10.71 18.83
N ILE A 16 -4.03 -9.99 18.29
CA ILE A 16 -4.06 -8.52 18.29
C ILE A 16 -4.02 -7.98 19.72
N ALA A 17 -4.86 -8.52 20.62
CA ALA A 17 -4.92 -8.07 22.01
C ALA A 17 -3.63 -8.35 22.81
N ALA A 18 -2.85 -9.37 22.42
CA ALA A 18 -1.61 -9.76 23.09
C ALA A 18 -0.35 -9.17 22.43
N ALA A 19 -0.48 -8.44 21.32
CA ALA A 19 0.65 -7.90 20.58
C ALA A 19 1.44 -6.88 21.43
N LYS A 20 2.77 -6.95 21.36
CA LYS A 20 3.63 -5.91 21.95
C LYS A 20 3.65 -4.72 21.01
N VAL A 21 3.20 -3.56 21.46
CA VAL A 21 3.12 -2.36 20.64
C VAL A 21 4.12 -1.30 21.12
N GLY A 22 4.47 -0.40 20.22
CA GLY A 22 5.36 0.72 20.48
C GLY A 22 5.07 1.88 19.55
N ASP A 23 5.98 2.84 19.49
CA ASP A 23 5.87 3.97 18.56
C ASP A 23 6.52 3.62 17.22
N ASP A 24 5.71 3.45 16.18
CA ASP A 24 6.18 3.10 14.85
C ASP A 24 6.88 4.25 14.12
N VAL A 25 6.58 5.52 14.46
CA VAL A 25 7.25 6.69 13.86
C VAL A 25 8.74 6.70 14.22
N TYR A 26 9.08 6.24 15.42
CA TYR A 26 10.47 6.06 15.86
C TYR A 26 11.02 4.64 15.60
N GLY A 27 10.26 3.77 14.93
CA GLY A 27 10.65 2.39 14.63
C GLY A 27 10.76 1.49 15.87
N LEU A 28 10.02 1.82 16.93
CA LEU A 28 10.03 1.15 18.22
C LEU A 28 8.86 0.17 18.40
N ASP A 29 7.96 0.04 17.42
CA ASP A 29 6.92 -1.00 17.46
C ASP A 29 7.49 -2.37 17.02
N PRO A 30 7.61 -3.34 17.93
CA PRO A 30 8.21 -4.64 17.61
C PRO A 30 7.29 -5.51 16.75
N THR A 31 5.98 -5.33 16.82
CA THR A 31 5.01 -6.12 16.05
C THR A 31 4.99 -5.67 14.59
N VAL A 32 4.99 -4.36 14.33
CA VAL A 32 5.10 -3.81 12.98
C VAL A 32 6.42 -4.22 12.33
N LYS A 33 7.53 -4.08 13.05
CA LYS A 33 8.86 -4.48 12.57
C LYS A 33 8.95 -5.96 12.23
N GLN A 34 8.31 -6.82 13.03
CA GLN A 34 8.25 -8.25 12.74
C GLN A 34 7.42 -8.52 11.47
N LEU A 35 6.26 -7.88 11.33
CA LEU A 35 5.41 -8.03 10.15
C LEU A 35 6.16 -7.64 8.86
N GLN A 36 6.83 -6.49 8.86
CA GLN A 36 7.61 -6.00 7.72
C GLN A 36 8.75 -6.97 7.36
N LYS A 37 9.51 -7.46 8.34
CA LYS A 37 10.57 -8.46 8.10
C LYS A 37 10.04 -9.74 7.49
N VAL A 38 8.90 -10.24 7.97
CA VAL A 38 8.25 -11.43 7.41
C VAL A 38 7.84 -11.16 5.96
N ALA A 39 7.19 -10.03 5.69
CA ALA A 39 6.77 -9.67 4.33
C ALA A 39 7.95 -9.51 3.36
N ALA A 40 9.01 -8.80 3.77
CA ALA A 40 10.22 -8.61 2.98
C ALA A 40 10.88 -9.96 2.63
N SER A 41 11.03 -10.83 3.64
CA SER A 41 11.59 -12.18 3.46
C SER A 41 10.72 -13.04 2.53
N MET A 42 9.40 -13.04 2.72
CA MET A 42 8.46 -13.81 1.88
C MET A 42 8.51 -13.41 0.40
N LEU A 43 8.76 -12.12 0.11
CA LEU A 43 8.79 -11.59 -1.25
C LEU A 43 10.20 -11.48 -1.83
N GLY A 44 11.23 -11.88 -1.07
CA GLY A 44 12.64 -11.75 -1.48
C GLY A 44 13.06 -10.30 -1.71
N LYS A 45 12.59 -9.38 -0.86
CA LYS A 45 12.92 -7.95 -0.90
C LYS A 45 13.76 -7.55 0.29
N GLU A 46 14.50 -6.45 0.14
CA GLU A 46 15.39 -5.93 1.18
C GLU A 46 14.60 -5.42 2.40
N ASP A 47 13.45 -4.79 2.17
CA ASP A 47 12.60 -4.23 3.23
C ASP A 47 11.12 -4.19 2.82
N ALA A 48 10.24 -3.86 3.77
CA ALA A 48 8.81 -3.67 3.57
C ALA A 48 8.23 -2.59 4.50
N MET A 49 7.10 -1.99 4.09
CA MET A 49 6.41 -0.97 4.88
C MET A 49 4.95 -1.35 5.15
N PHE A 50 4.53 -1.33 6.42
CA PHE A 50 3.12 -1.48 6.76
C PHE A 50 2.40 -0.14 6.53
N VAL A 51 1.25 -0.19 5.85
CA VAL A 51 0.42 0.99 5.60
C VAL A 51 -1.05 0.67 5.85
N PRO A 52 -1.89 1.68 6.19
CA PRO A 52 -3.28 1.46 6.56
C PRO A 52 -4.18 0.92 5.45
N SER A 53 -3.83 1.11 4.17
CA SER A 53 -4.64 0.68 3.05
C SER A 53 -3.81 0.39 1.79
N GLY A 54 -4.39 -0.43 0.89
CA GLY A 54 -3.80 -0.69 -0.43
C GLY A 54 -3.65 0.59 -1.27
N THR A 55 -4.62 1.49 -1.20
CA THR A 55 -4.54 2.81 -1.87
C THR A 55 -3.35 3.62 -1.37
N MET A 56 -3.10 3.69 -0.06
CA MET A 56 -1.91 4.39 0.45
C MET A 56 -0.62 3.72 -0.02
N SER A 57 -0.58 2.39 -0.07
CA SER A 57 0.57 1.64 -0.60
C SER A 57 0.91 2.04 -2.03
N ASN A 58 -0.09 2.11 -2.91
CA ASN A 58 0.11 2.48 -4.31
C ASN A 58 0.53 3.95 -4.46
N LEU A 59 -0.11 4.87 -3.73
CA LEU A 59 0.24 6.29 -3.78
C LEU A 59 1.66 6.56 -3.30
N ILE A 60 2.13 5.86 -2.26
CA ILE A 60 3.52 5.94 -1.82
C ILE A 60 4.45 5.37 -2.87
N ALA A 61 4.15 4.19 -3.43
CA ALA A 61 4.98 3.58 -4.47
C ALA A 61 5.16 4.52 -5.67
N ILE A 62 4.09 5.13 -6.16
CA ILE A 62 4.17 6.14 -7.24
C ILE A 62 4.97 7.35 -6.79
N GLY A 63 4.73 7.88 -5.59
CA GLY A 63 5.47 9.02 -5.06
C GLY A 63 6.96 8.78 -4.82
N THR A 64 7.38 7.52 -4.68
CA THR A 64 8.78 7.11 -4.56
C THR A 64 9.42 6.87 -5.93
N HIS A 65 8.67 6.35 -6.90
CA HIS A 65 9.19 6.02 -8.23
C HIS A 65 9.11 7.17 -9.25
N CYS A 66 8.23 8.15 -9.03
CA CYS A 66 7.93 9.21 -9.99
C CYS A 66 8.01 10.60 -9.35
N ASN A 67 8.59 11.54 -10.09
CA ASN A 67 8.61 12.95 -9.75
C ASN A 67 7.42 13.69 -10.36
N ARG A 68 7.28 14.97 -10.00
CA ARG A 68 6.31 15.86 -10.64
C ARG A 68 6.64 15.99 -12.13
N GLY A 69 5.66 15.70 -12.98
CA GLY A 69 5.80 15.77 -14.44
C GLY A 69 6.20 14.45 -15.10
N ASP A 70 6.59 13.43 -14.34
CA ASP A 70 6.80 12.08 -14.86
C ASP A 70 5.46 11.45 -15.28
N GLU A 71 5.51 10.37 -16.05
CA GLU A 71 4.33 9.62 -16.49
C GLU A 71 4.29 8.22 -15.86
N VAL A 72 3.10 7.79 -15.46
CA VAL A 72 2.84 6.42 -14.97
C VAL A 72 1.98 5.69 -15.98
N ILE A 73 2.55 4.67 -16.62
CA ILE A 73 1.82 3.79 -17.52
C ILE A 73 1.17 2.68 -16.69
N CYS A 74 -0.16 2.55 -16.78
CA CYS A 74 -0.92 1.51 -16.11
C CYS A 74 -2.11 1.04 -16.95
N GLY A 75 -2.66 -0.12 -16.63
CA GLY A 75 -3.86 -0.62 -17.33
C GLY A 75 -5.09 0.24 -17.01
N ASN A 76 -5.96 0.44 -17.99
CA ASN A 76 -7.20 1.23 -17.85
C ASN A 76 -8.23 0.64 -16.86
N LYS A 77 -8.05 -0.61 -16.43
CA LYS A 77 -8.84 -1.27 -15.39
C LYS A 77 -8.07 -1.45 -14.07
N SER A 78 -6.88 -0.88 -13.96
CA SER A 78 -6.07 -0.99 -12.74
C SER A 78 -6.72 -0.23 -11.59
N HIS A 79 -6.59 -0.74 -10.36
CA HIS A 79 -7.17 -0.10 -9.18
C HIS A 79 -6.67 1.34 -8.99
N ILE A 80 -5.37 1.55 -9.25
CA ILE A 80 -4.69 2.84 -9.25
C ILE A 80 -5.40 3.86 -10.14
N PHE A 81 -5.77 3.46 -11.36
CA PHE A 81 -6.42 4.35 -12.32
C PHE A 81 -7.90 4.57 -12.00
N THR A 82 -8.64 3.50 -11.69
CA THR A 82 -10.11 3.54 -11.66
C THR A 82 -10.70 3.90 -10.29
N TYR A 83 -10.05 3.52 -9.18
CA TYR A 83 -10.68 3.50 -7.84
C TYR A 83 -9.94 4.30 -6.76
N GLU A 84 -8.76 4.86 -7.07
CA GLU A 84 -7.94 5.60 -6.09
C GLU A 84 -8.08 7.13 -6.21
N GLY A 85 -9.18 7.59 -6.82
CA GLY A 85 -9.57 9.00 -6.82
C GLY A 85 -8.58 9.95 -7.50
N ALA A 86 -7.78 9.45 -8.46
CA ALA A 86 -6.71 10.20 -9.10
C ALA A 86 -5.68 10.79 -8.10
N GLY A 87 -5.49 10.16 -6.92
CA GLY A 87 -4.51 10.62 -5.92
C GLY A 87 -3.08 10.66 -6.45
N ALA A 88 -2.75 9.82 -7.44
CA ALA A 88 -1.49 9.86 -8.18
C ALA A 88 -1.31 11.21 -8.92
N SER A 89 -2.41 11.79 -9.41
CA SER A 89 -2.47 13.10 -10.09
C SER A 89 -2.43 14.29 -9.12
N GLY A 90 -2.58 14.10 -7.80
CA GLY A 90 -2.50 15.21 -6.84
C GLY A 90 -1.14 15.92 -6.80
N LYS A 91 -0.08 15.27 -7.32
CA LYS A 91 1.25 15.86 -7.53
C LYS A 91 1.60 16.10 -9.02
N GLN A 92 0.82 15.56 -9.95
CA GLN A 92 1.02 15.66 -11.40
C GLN A 92 -0.16 16.42 -12.03
N PRO A 93 0.05 17.51 -12.78
CA PRO A 93 -1.06 18.23 -13.41
C PRO A 93 -1.82 17.40 -14.48
N LEU A 94 -1.50 16.12 -14.68
CA LEU A 94 -2.10 15.25 -15.69
C LEU A 94 -2.43 13.87 -15.08
N PRO A 95 -3.62 13.31 -15.32
CA PRO A 95 -3.95 11.95 -14.91
C PRO A 95 -3.08 10.90 -15.63
N PRO A 96 -2.84 9.72 -15.03
CA PRO A 96 -2.18 8.61 -15.73
C PRO A 96 -2.84 8.37 -17.09
N ARG A 97 -2.06 8.32 -18.16
CA ARG A 97 -2.60 8.25 -19.52
C ARG A 97 -2.83 6.79 -19.92
N GLU A 98 -3.95 6.55 -20.60
CA GLU A 98 -4.26 5.26 -21.20
C GLU A 98 -3.28 4.90 -22.33
N LEU A 99 -2.85 3.65 -22.40
CA LEU A 99 -2.43 3.04 -23.65
C LEU A 99 -3.65 2.36 -24.25
N TYR A 100 -4.32 3.01 -25.20
CA TYR A 100 -4.97 2.46 -26.42
C TYR A 100 -5.71 3.60 -27.14
N ALA A 101 -5.04 4.29 -28.05
CA ALA A 101 -5.70 4.91 -29.19
C ALA A 101 -5.67 3.86 -30.31
N GLY A 102 -6.72 3.03 -30.38
CA GLY A 102 -6.85 1.92 -31.32
C GLY A 102 -7.84 0.89 -30.82
#